data_AF-A0AAV4DSM2-F1
#
_entry.id   AF-A0AAV4DSM2-F1
#
_cell.length_a   1.000
_cell.length_b   1.000
_cell.length_c   1.000
_cell.angle_alpha   90.00
_cell.angle_beta   90.00
_cell.angle_gamma   90.00
#
_symmetry.space_group_name_H-M   'P 1'
#
loop_
_entity.id
_entity.type
_entity.pdbx_description
1 polymer ?
#
loop_
_entity_poly.entity_id
_entity_poly.type
_entity_poly.pdbx_seq_one_letter_code
_entity_poly.pdbx_strand_id
1 'polypeptide(L)'
;MKEEVETAIKKMKHGKTTGPDKISVELIEALEDFGIGKVTHLLNEIYDTGQIPTDLSKSIFIALPKKPGATECELHRTISLMSHITKNTGKDHNAENKEQNKTRNSRRTVRICRR
;
A
#
# COMPACT_ATOMS: atom_id res chain seq x y z
N MET A 1 -13.21 -12.98 10.72
CA MET A 1 -12.06 -12.16 10.27
C MET A 1 -10.84 -12.97 9.84
N LYS A 2 -10.31 -13.95 10.61
CA LYS A 2 -9.13 -14.75 10.21
C LYS A 2 -9.27 -15.42 8.82
N GLU A 3 -10.37 -16.12 8.57
CA GLU A 3 -10.62 -16.81 7.28
C GLU A 3 -10.73 -15.84 6.10
N GLU A 4 -11.28 -14.64 6.32
CA GLU A 4 -11.36 -13.59 5.29
C GLU A 4 -9.97 -13.06 4.96
N VAL A 5 -9.12 -12.88 5.96
CA VAL A 5 -7.72 -12.45 5.81
C VAL A 5 -6.93 -13.49 5.05
N GLU A 6 -7.07 -14.76 5.41
CA GLU A 6 -6.42 -15.88 4.71
C GLU A 6 -6.86 -15.96 3.24
N THR A 7 -8.16 -15.89 2.98
CA THR A 7 -8.72 -15.89 1.62
C THR A 7 -8.21 -14.70 0.81
N ALA A 8 -8.11 -13.52 1.44
CA ALA A 8 -7.63 -12.33 0.78
C ALA A 8 -6.13 -12.39 0.46
N ILE A 9 -5.31 -12.96 1.36
CA ILE A 9 -3.88 -13.22 1.13
C ILE A 9 -3.71 -14.18 -0.05
N LYS A 10 -4.43 -15.31 -0.05
CA LYS A 10 -4.41 -16.30 -1.15
C LYS A 10 -4.86 -15.73 -2.50
N LYS A 11 -5.72 -14.70 -2.50
CA LYS A 11 -6.17 -14.01 -3.71
C LYS A 11 -5.16 -12.98 -4.23
N MET A 12 -4.20 -12.55 -3.42
CA MET A 12 -3.16 -11.63 -3.88
C MET A 12 -2.19 -12.34 -4.83
N LYS A 13 -1.64 -11.60 -5.80
CA LYS A 13 -0.61 -12.15 -6.70
C LYS A 13 0.77 -12.03 -6.05
N HIS A 14 1.55 -13.09 -6.18
CA HIS A 14 2.98 -13.19 -5.84
C HIS A 14 3.86 -12.29 -6.72
N GLY A 15 5.10 -12.03 -6.29
CA GLY A 15 6.05 -11.21 -7.04
C GLY A 15 5.72 -9.70 -7.14
N LYS A 16 4.83 -9.18 -6.28
CA LYS A 16 4.57 -7.73 -6.22
C LYS A 16 5.63 -7.01 -5.41
N THR A 17 6.00 -5.81 -5.87
CA THR A 17 6.89 -4.92 -5.15
C THR A 17 6.32 -4.59 -3.78
N THR A 18 7.14 -4.76 -2.75
CA THR A 18 6.78 -4.46 -1.37
C THR A 18 6.63 -2.96 -1.15
N GLY A 19 5.75 -2.60 -0.21
CA GLY A 19 5.63 -1.23 0.28
C GLY A 19 6.86 -0.81 1.11
N PRO A 20 6.82 0.38 1.73
CA PRO A 20 7.90 0.86 2.61
C PRO A 20 8.23 -0.10 3.75
N ASP A 21 7.26 -0.90 4.19
CA ASP A 21 7.41 -1.86 5.27
C ASP A 21 8.20 -3.12 4.86
N LYS A 22 8.51 -3.31 3.57
CA LYS A 22 9.24 -4.47 3.01
C LYS A 22 8.60 -5.84 3.27
N ILE A 23 7.36 -5.88 3.78
CA ILE A 23 6.60 -7.12 3.99
C ILE A 23 5.98 -7.53 2.65
N SER A 24 6.29 -8.73 2.15
CA SER A 24 5.67 -9.31 0.96
C SER A 24 4.53 -10.27 1.32
N VAL A 25 3.68 -10.57 0.35
CA VAL A 25 2.64 -11.62 0.49
C VAL A 25 3.29 -12.99 0.74
N GLU A 26 4.39 -13.26 0.04
CA GLU A 26 5.19 -14.48 0.19
C GLU A 26 5.74 -14.64 1.61
N LEU A 27 6.14 -13.53 2.25
CA LEU A 27 6.59 -13.54 3.64
C LEU A 27 5.44 -13.89 4.60
N ILE A 28 4.24 -13.35 4.35
CA ILE A 28 3.07 -13.64 5.19
C ILE A 28 2.63 -15.10 5.01
N GLU A 29 2.66 -15.62 3.78
CA GLU A 29 2.39 -17.04 3.51
C GLU A 29 3.45 -17.95 4.13
N ALA A 30 4.74 -17.60 4.06
CA ALA A 30 5.82 -18.37 4.69
C ALA A 30 5.71 -18.42 6.22
N LEU A 31 5.04 -17.44 6.84
CA LEU A 31 4.78 -17.39 8.28
C LEU A 31 3.45 -18.06 8.69
N GLU A 32 2.67 -18.59 7.72
CA GLU A 32 1.39 -19.28 7.91
C GLU A 32 0.51 -18.64 9.01
N ASP A 33 0.15 -19.42 10.04
CA ASP A 33 -0.73 -19.02 11.13
C ASP A 33 -0.20 -17.84 11.95
N PHE A 34 1.11 -17.72 12.08
CA PHE A 34 1.72 -16.61 12.81
C PHE A 34 1.58 -15.31 12.01
N GLY A 35 1.84 -15.36 10.70
CA GLY A 35 1.67 -14.22 9.79
C GLY A 35 0.21 -13.77 9.74
N ILE A 36 -0.70 -14.72 9.50
CA ILE A 36 -2.15 -14.46 9.44
C ILE A 36 -2.66 -13.94 10.78
N GLY A 37 -2.19 -14.51 11.90
CA GLY A 37 -2.55 -14.07 13.25
C GLY A 37 -2.16 -12.62 13.53
N LYS A 38 -0.94 -12.22 13.15
CA LYS A 38 -0.46 -10.85 13.33
C LYS A 38 -1.20 -9.84 12.46
N VAL A 39 -1.45 -10.18 11.19
CA VAL A 39 -2.23 -9.33 10.29
C VAL A 39 -3.67 -9.19 10.81
N THR A 40 -4.29 -10.28 11.26
CA THR A 40 -5.67 -10.23 11.78
C THR A 40 -5.76 -9.40 13.06
N HIS A 41 -4.80 -9.52 13.99
CA HIS A 41 -4.76 -8.68 15.18
C HIS A 41 -4.67 -7.19 14.81
N LEU A 42 -3.79 -6.84 13.87
CA LEU A 42 -3.62 -5.45 13.44
C LEU A 42 -4.89 -4.91 12.77
N LEU A 43 -5.57 -5.74 11.98
CA LEU A 43 -6.85 -5.37 11.35
C LEU A 43 -7.98 -5.21 12.38
N ASN A 44 -8.06 -6.09 13.37
CA ASN A 44 -9.01 -5.96 14.48
C ASN A 44 -8.76 -4.66 15.25
N GLU A 45 -7.51 -4.34 15.56
CA GLU A 45 -7.15 -3.12 16.29
C GLU A 45 -7.54 -1.86 15.50
N ILE A 46 -7.36 -1.85 14.17
CA ILE A 46 -7.83 -0.77 13.30
C ILE A 46 -9.36 -0.70 13.26
N TYR A 47 -10.03 -1.86 13.24
CA TYR A 47 -11.50 -1.92 13.22
C TYR A 47 -12.10 -1.38 14.53
N ASP A 48 -11.52 -1.73 15.66
CA ASP A 48 -11.99 -1.31 16.98
C ASP A 48 -11.68 0.17 17.26
N THR A 49 -10.49 0.65 16.86
CA THR A 49 -10.07 2.04 17.09
C THR A 49 -10.54 3.02 16.00
N GLY A 50 -10.91 2.51 14.82
CA GLY A 50 -11.19 3.32 13.63
C GLY A 50 -9.99 4.09 13.09
N GLN A 51 -8.78 3.86 13.63
CA GLN A 51 -7.58 4.62 13.29
C GLN A 51 -6.54 3.72 12.61
N ILE A 52 -6.07 4.14 11.44
CA ILE A 52 -4.98 3.45 10.74
C ILE A 52 -3.65 3.98 11.29
N PRO A 53 -2.76 3.11 11.78
CA PRO A 53 -1.46 3.55 12.26
C PRO A 53 -0.67 4.24 11.15
N THR A 54 0.04 5.31 11.52
CA THR A 54 0.72 6.19 10.57
C THR A 54 1.75 5.42 9.72
N ASP A 55 2.36 4.38 10.26
CA ASP A 55 3.31 3.53 9.54
C ASP A 55 2.67 2.79 8.35
N LEU A 56 1.46 2.24 8.53
CA LEU A 56 0.70 1.62 7.43
C LEU A 56 0.16 2.64 6.41
N SER A 57 0.12 3.93 6.77
CA SER A 57 -0.29 5.03 5.88
C SER A 57 0.84 5.55 5.00
N LYS A 58 2.09 5.12 5.24
CA LYS A 58 3.25 5.53 4.45
C LYS A 58 3.25 4.78 3.12
N SER A 59 3.56 5.51 2.05
CA SER A 59 3.69 4.98 0.70
C SER A 59 4.91 5.57 0.01
N ILE A 60 5.57 4.76 -0.81
CA ILE A 60 6.71 5.20 -1.62
C ILE A 60 6.16 5.64 -2.97
N PHE A 61 6.52 6.85 -3.41
CA PHE A 61 6.10 7.40 -4.69
C PHE A 61 7.28 7.37 -5.65
N ILE A 62 7.10 6.71 -6.79
CA ILE A 62 8.09 6.63 -7.86
C ILE A 62 7.47 7.26 -9.10
N ALA A 63 8.07 8.33 -9.60
CA ALA A 63 7.68 8.94 -10.87
C ALA A 63 8.45 8.25 -12.00
N LEU A 64 7.75 7.55 -12.90
CA LEU A 64 8.34 6.93 -14.07
C LEU A 64 8.06 7.78 -15.31
N PRO A 65 9.07 8.18 -16.09
CA PRO A 65 8.84 8.93 -17.33
C PRO A 65 8.11 8.04 -18.34
N LYS A 66 7.06 8.56 -18.99
CA LYS A 66 6.33 7.84 -20.05
C LYS A 66 7.15 7.74 -21.34
N LYS A 67 8.12 8.64 -21.53
CA LYS A 67 9.02 8.71 -22.69
C LYS A 67 10.44 9.04 -22.23
N PRO A 68 11.49 8.54 -22.90
CA PRO A 68 12.86 8.95 -22.61
C PRO A 68 13.02 10.46 -22.85
N GLY A 69 13.62 11.18 -21.91
CA GLY A 69 13.82 12.64 -21.99
C GLY A 69 12.59 13.49 -21.63
N ALA A 70 11.57 12.91 -21.00
CA ALA A 70 10.43 13.67 -20.48
C ALA A 70 10.89 14.68 -19.41
N THR A 71 10.76 15.98 -19.70
CA THR A 71 11.05 17.09 -18.77
C THR A 71 9.80 17.59 -18.04
N GLU A 72 8.62 17.43 -18.63
CA GLU A 72 7.37 17.87 -18.02
C GLU A 72 6.78 16.81 -17.07
N CYS A 73 6.26 17.26 -15.93
CA CYS A 73 5.65 16.37 -14.95
C CYS A 73 4.40 15.62 -15.46
N GLU A 74 3.69 16.18 -16.44
CA GLU A 74 2.51 15.54 -17.04
C GLU A 74 2.86 14.30 -17.88
N LEU A 75 4.11 14.26 -18.35
CA LEU A 75 4.68 13.15 -19.09
C LEU A 75 5.24 12.06 -18.17
N HIS A 76 5.12 12.21 -16.86
CA HIS A 76 5.48 11.19 -15.88
C HIS A 76 4.24 10.43 -15.40
N ARG A 77 4.39 9.13 -15.20
CA ARG A 77 3.42 8.26 -14.53
C ARG A 77 3.92 8.01 -13.12
N THR A 78 3.20 8.50 -12.12
CA THR A 78 3.57 8.25 -10.74
C THR A 78 2.90 6.98 -10.22
N ILE A 79 3.72 6.07 -9.73
CA ILE A 79 3.32 4.84 -9.08
C ILE A 79 3.46 5.05 -7.57
N SER A 80 2.40 4.70 -6.83
CA SER A 80 2.44 4.64 -5.37
C SER A 80 2.55 3.18 -4.95
N LEU A 81 3.59 2.88 -4.18
CA LEU A 81 3.80 1.60 -3.52
C LEU A 81 3.28 1.72 -2.09
N MET A 82 2.18 1.04 -1.82
CA MET A 82 1.56 0.95 -0.50
C MET A 82 1.84 -0.44 0.09
N SER A 83 1.78 -0.52 1.41
CA SER A 83 1.90 -1.77 2.15
C SER A 83 0.75 -2.73 1.82
N HIS A 84 1.06 -4.01 1.72
CA HIS A 84 0.08 -5.06 1.36
C HIS A 84 -1.07 -5.15 2.37
N ILE A 85 -0.76 -4.87 3.65
CA ILE A 85 -1.72 -4.91 4.75
C ILE A 85 -2.79 -3.81 4.58
N THR A 86 -2.37 -2.56 4.31
CA THR A 86 -3.28 -1.43 4.05
C THR A 86 -4.10 -1.62 2.77
N LYS A 87 -3.59 -2.41 1.82
CA LYS A 87 -4.37 -2.77 0.62
C LYS A 87 -5.43 -3.82 0.92
N ASN A 88 -5.26 -4.58 2.01
CA ASN A 88 -6.17 -5.63 2.45
C ASN A 88 -7.28 -5.11 3.40
N THR A 89 -7.08 -3.95 4.04
CA THR A 89 -8.13 -3.32 4.85
C THR A 89 -9.33 -2.96 3.97
N GLY A 90 -10.55 -3.18 4.48
CA GLY A 90 -11.82 -3.01 3.77
C GLY A 90 -11.99 -1.68 3.00
N LYS A 91 -12.89 -1.70 2.01
CA LYS A 91 -13.05 -0.64 0.99
C LYS A 91 -13.25 0.78 1.56
N ASP A 92 -13.88 0.91 2.72
CA ASP A 92 -14.26 2.21 3.29
C ASP A 92 -13.04 2.96 3.86
N HIS A 93 -12.23 2.29 4.67
CA HIS A 93 -10.96 2.83 5.18
C HIS A 93 -9.90 3.01 4.07
N ASN A 94 -9.98 2.19 3.02
CA ASN A 94 -9.14 2.33 1.84
C ASN A 94 -9.52 3.57 1.01
N ALA A 95 -10.80 3.97 0.98
CA ALA A 95 -11.24 5.13 0.19
C ALA A 95 -10.61 6.44 0.70
N GLU A 96 -10.58 6.64 2.01
CA GLU A 96 -9.93 7.81 2.63
C GLU A 96 -8.42 7.81 2.42
N ASN A 97 -7.77 6.65 2.59
CA ASN A 97 -6.35 6.50 2.35
C ASN A 97 -5.99 6.71 0.87
N LYS A 98 -6.86 6.28 -0.04
CA LYS A 98 -6.72 6.48 -1.49
C LYS A 98 -6.83 7.95 -1.87
N GLU A 99 -7.76 8.70 -1.27
CA GLU A 99 -7.90 10.15 -1.52
C GLU A 99 -6.70 10.92 -0.96
N GLN A 100 -6.28 10.62 0.28
CA GLN A 100 -5.07 11.22 0.86
C GLN A 100 -3.81 10.89 0.04
N ASN A 101 -3.68 9.64 -0.44
CA ASN A 101 -2.59 9.26 -1.33
C ASN A 101 -2.68 9.96 -2.69
N LYS A 102 -3.87 10.23 -3.23
CA LYS A 102 -4.04 11.00 -4.48
C LYS A 102 -3.54 12.43 -4.32
N THR A 103 -3.90 13.11 -3.23
CA THR A 103 -3.40 14.46 -2.93
C THR A 103 -1.89 14.47 -2.68
N ARG A 104 -1.36 13.50 -1.92
CA ARG A 104 0.09 13.34 -1.69
C ARG A 104 0.85 13.02 -2.98
N ASN A 105 0.27 12.20 -3.86
CA ASN A 105 0.83 11.82 -5.14
C ASN A 105 1.00 13.06 -6.05
N SER A 106 -0.04 13.87 -6.19
CA SER A 106 0.01 15.11 -6.98
C SER A 106 1.10 16.05 -6.46
N ARG A 107 1.13 16.31 -5.14
CA ARG A 107 2.14 17.19 -4.52
C ARG A 107 3.57 16.67 -4.65
N ARG A 108 3.79 15.36 -4.48
CA ARG A 108 5.14 14.76 -4.60
C ARG A 108 5.60 14.61 -6.05
N THR A 109 4.71 14.31 -6.99
CA THR A 109 5.04 14.25 -8.42
C THR A 109 5.62 15.59 -8.86
N VAL A 110 4.92 16.69 -8.55
CA VAL A 110 5.37 18.05 -8.88
C VAL A 110 6.72 18.38 -8.22
N ARG A 111 7.01 17.87 -7.01
CA ARG A 111 8.34 18.04 -6.40
C ARG A 111 9.43 17.18 -7.04
N ILE A 112 9.12 15.94 -7.42
CA ILE A 112 10.09 14.98 -7.96
C ILE A 112 10.56 15.41 -9.35
N CYS A 113 9.67 15.85 -10.25
CA CYS A 113 10.08 16.32 -11.58
C CYS A 113 10.39 17.82 -11.67
N ARG A 114 10.43 18.54 -10.54
CA ARG A 114 11.04 19.90 -10.45
C ARG A 114 12.42 19.89 -9.78
N ARG A 115 12.90 18.73 -9.36
CA ARG A 115 14.27 18.51 -8.89
C ARG A 115 15.14 18.04 -10.05
#